data_AF-A0A848TER4-F1
#
_entry.id   AF-A0A848TER4-F1
#
_cell.length_a   1.000
_cell.length_b   1.000
_cell.length_c   1.000
_cell.angle_alpha   90.00
_cell.angle_beta   90.00
_cell.angle_gamma   90.00
#
_symmetry.space_group_name_H-M   'P 1'
#
loop_
_entity.id
_entity.type
_entity.pdbx_description
1 polymer ?
#
loop_
_entity_poly.entity_id
_entity_poly.type
_entity_poly.pdbx_seq_one_letter_code
_entity_poly.pdbx_strand_id
1 'polypeptide(L)'
;HADGDVVVPVDEGRFLAKHIPGAELTVLESQNHIIQADEPAWLAFQRLLLQFTGQTARPADANLTDREAAILAEICAAKSNKAIARDLGVSEKTIRNHATHIFAKLGVATRQEAILKVKGG
;
A
#
# COMPACT_ATOMS: atom_id res chain seq x y z
N HIS A 1 -13.71 6.42 3.96
CA HIS A 1 -14.95 6.72 3.21
C HIS A 1 -14.60 7.05 1.77
N ALA A 2 -15.36 6.60 0.78
CA ALA A 2 -15.15 6.99 -0.62
C ALA A 2 -15.73 8.39 -0.88
N ASP A 3 -15.04 9.27 -1.60
CA ASP A 3 -15.50 10.64 -1.86
C ASP A 3 -16.69 10.71 -2.83
N GLY A 4 -16.79 9.78 -3.78
CA GLY A 4 -17.88 9.63 -4.73
C GLY A 4 -19.01 8.70 -4.27
N ASP A 5 -19.09 8.35 -2.98
CA ASP A 5 -20.12 7.44 -2.46
C ASP A 5 -21.53 8.02 -2.58
N VAL A 6 -22.34 7.44 -3.47
CA VAL A 6 -23.75 7.83 -3.69
C VAL A 6 -24.74 7.07 -2.80
N VAL A 7 -24.31 6.00 -2.12
CA VAL A 7 -25.16 5.18 -1.25
C VAL A 7 -25.15 5.74 0.17
N VAL A 8 -23.97 6.07 0.69
CA VAL A 8 -23.78 6.72 1.99
C VAL A 8 -22.96 7.99 1.79
N PRO A 9 -23.56 9.18 1.80
CA PRO A 9 -22.85 10.43 1.57
C PRO A 9 -21.70 10.64 2.58
N VAL A 10 -20.58 11.21 2.12
CA VAL A 10 -19.38 11.45 2.94
C VAL A 10 -19.66 12.27 4.21
N ASP A 11 -20.68 13.13 4.18
CA ASP A 11 -21.08 13.95 5.31
C ASP A 11 -21.60 13.12 6.50
N GLU A 12 -22.17 11.93 6.26
CA GLU A 12 -22.53 11.01 7.34
C GLU A 12 -21.28 10.49 8.05
N GLY A 13 -20.24 10.11 7.29
CA GLY A 13 -18.94 9.73 7.84
C GLY A 13 -18.30 10.88 8.64
N ARG A 14 -18.41 12.12 8.15
CA ARG A 14 -17.92 13.32 8.88
C ARG A 14 -18.69 13.54 10.17
N PHE A 15 -20.01 13.33 10.14
CA PHE A 15 -20.85 13.45 11.33
C PHE A 15 -20.44 12.40 12.38
N LEU A 16 -20.31 11.13 12.00
CA LEU A 16 -19.92 10.05 12.91
C LEU A 16 -18.56 10.31 13.56
N ALA A 17 -17.53 10.68 12.77
CA ALA A 17 -16.19 10.91 13.30
C ALA A 17 -16.14 12.04 14.33
N LYS A 18 -16.98 13.08 14.21
CA LYS A 18 -17.09 14.15 15.23
C LYS A 18 -17.67 13.67 16.57
N HIS A 19 -18.43 12.59 16.57
CA HIS A 19 -19.15 12.10 17.76
C HIS A 19 -18.55 10.82 18.36
N ILE A 20 -17.54 10.23 17.73
CA ILE A 20 -16.81 9.07 18.25
C ILE A 20 -15.44 9.56 18.77
N PRO A 21 -15.20 9.55 20.09
CA PRO A 21 -13.93 10.00 20.65
C PRO A 21 -12.73 9.22 20.09
N GLY A 22 -11.72 9.94 19.62
CA GLY A 22 -10.50 9.36 19.06
C GLY A 22 -10.63 8.78 17.66
N ALA A 23 -11.80 8.89 17.01
CA ALA A 23 -11.96 8.48 15.62
C ALA A 23 -11.31 9.50 14.67
N GLU A 24 -10.67 9.00 13.62
CA GLU A 24 -10.20 9.79 12.49
C GLU A 24 -10.95 9.34 11.23
N LEU A 25 -11.42 10.29 10.44
CA LEU A 25 -12.02 10.00 9.14
C LEU A 25 -10.99 10.22 8.03
N THR A 26 -10.64 9.15 7.32
CA THR A 26 -9.92 9.27 6.04
C THR A 26 -10.89 9.13 4.87
N VAL A 27 -10.80 10.09 3.94
CA VAL A 27 -11.52 10.05 2.67
C VAL A 27 -10.58 9.53 1.57
N LEU A 28 -11.09 8.62 0.76
CA LEU A 28 -10.37 7.94 -0.32
C LEU A 28 -11.04 8.29 -1.66
N GLU A 29 -10.21 8.51 -2.68
CA GLU A 29 -10.67 8.84 -4.04
C GLU A 29 -11.26 7.61 -4.73
N SER A 30 -12.59 7.48 -4.73
CA SER A 30 -13.30 6.32 -5.30
C SER A 30 -14.76 6.69 -5.58
N GLN A 31 -15.29 6.17 -6.69
CA GLN A 31 -16.70 6.32 -7.07
C GLN A 31 -17.59 5.20 -6.51
N ASN A 32 -17.00 4.17 -5.89
CA ASN A 32 -17.72 3.00 -5.41
C ASN A 32 -17.96 3.09 -3.91
N HIS A 33 -19.16 2.71 -3.47
CA HIS A 33 -19.50 2.58 -2.05
C HIS A 33 -18.60 1.55 -1.33
N ILE A 34 -18.27 0.46 -2.02
CA ILE A 34 -17.28 -0.53 -1.59
C ILE A 34 -16.06 -0.39 -2.49
N ILE A 35 -14.91 -0.04 -1.91
CA ILE A 35 -13.64 0.06 -2.65
C ILE A 35 -13.25 -1.33 -3.13
N GLN A 36 -13.18 -1.51 -4.45
CA GLN A 36 -12.84 -2.76 -5.11
C GLN A 36 -11.32 -2.92 -5.25
N ALA A 37 -10.85 -4.16 -5.34
CA ALA A 37 -9.42 -4.49 -5.30
C ALA A 37 -8.62 -4.01 -6.54
N ASP A 38 -9.31 -3.71 -7.63
CA ASP A 38 -8.77 -3.19 -8.88
C ASP A 38 -8.72 -1.65 -8.92
N GLU A 39 -9.28 -0.97 -7.93
CA GLU A 39 -9.24 0.49 -7.85
C GLU A 39 -7.92 1.02 -7.30
N PRO A 40 -7.44 2.19 -7.75
CA PRO A 40 -6.27 2.85 -7.16
C PRO A 40 -6.41 3.10 -5.65
N ALA A 41 -7.61 3.43 -5.18
CA ALA A 41 -7.90 3.64 -3.76
C ALA A 41 -7.74 2.39 -2.89
N TRP A 42 -7.76 1.19 -3.48
CA TRP A 42 -7.57 -0.06 -2.75
C TRP A 42 -6.24 -0.09 -2.00
N LEU A 43 -5.17 0.40 -2.63
CA LEU A 43 -3.84 0.43 -2.00
C LEU A 43 -3.81 1.37 -0.79
N ALA A 44 -4.49 2.50 -0.89
CA ALA A 44 -4.61 3.43 0.22
C ALA A 44 -5.46 2.83 1.36
N PHE A 45 -6.56 2.16 1.03
CA PHE A 45 -7.41 1.45 1.99
C PHE A 45 -6.65 0.35 2.74
N GLN A 46 -5.97 -0.55 2.02
CA GLN A 46 -5.17 -1.62 2.62
C GLN A 46 -4.12 -1.05 3.57
N ARG A 47 -3.40 0.00 3.16
CA ARG A 47 -2.40 0.65 4.01
C ARG A 47 -3.02 1.18 5.30
N LEU A 48 -4.14 1.88 5.22
CA LEU A 48 -4.82 2.44 6.39
C LEU A 48 -5.32 1.34 7.34
N LEU A 49 -5.89 0.26 6.80
CA LEU A 49 -6.30 -0.89 7.61
C LEU A 49 -5.14 -1.55 8.34
N LEU A 50 -4.03 -1.77 7.66
CA LEU A 50 -2.82 -2.35 8.25
C LEU A 50 -2.27 -1.46 9.36
N GLN A 51 -2.18 -0.15 9.10
CA GLN A 51 -1.76 0.84 10.11
C GLN A 51 -2.70 0.85 11.32
N PHE A 52 -4.02 0.89 11.09
CA PHE A 52 -5.02 0.92 12.14
C PHE A 52 -4.99 -0.34 13.02
N THR A 53 -4.82 -1.51 12.41
CA THR A 53 -4.76 -2.79 13.13
C THR A 53 -3.38 -3.08 13.73
N GLY A 54 -2.36 -2.26 13.44
CA GLY A 54 -0.96 -2.53 13.78
C GLY A 54 -0.40 -3.77 13.07
N GLN A 55 -1.08 -4.25 12.02
CA GLN A 55 -0.66 -5.42 11.27
C GLN A 55 0.17 -5.01 10.04
N THR A 56 0.96 -5.95 9.54
CA THR A 56 1.72 -5.77 8.30
C THR A 56 1.44 -6.96 7.39
N ALA A 57 1.13 -6.74 6.11
CA ALA A 57 0.67 -7.82 5.20
C ALA A 57 1.78 -8.85 4.94
N ARG A 58 1.52 -10.16 5.02
CA ARG A 58 2.53 -11.14 4.59
C ARG A 58 2.84 -10.93 3.09
N PRO A 59 4.07 -11.18 2.62
CA PRO A 59 4.40 -10.98 1.21
C PRO A 59 3.46 -11.71 0.24
N ALA A 60 3.01 -12.92 0.61
CA ALA A 60 2.04 -13.70 -0.15
C ALA A 60 0.64 -13.07 -0.22
N ASP A 61 0.27 -12.28 0.78
CA ASP A 61 -1.04 -11.63 0.88
C ASP A 61 -1.03 -10.20 0.29
N ALA A 62 0.14 -9.68 -0.08
CA ALA A 62 0.34 -8.29 -0.50
C ALA A 62 -0.08 -8.00 -1.95
N ASN A 63 -0.64 -8.99 -2.67
CA ASN A 63 -1.11 -8.87 -4.06
C ASN A 63 -0.09 -8.14 -4.98
N LEU A 64 1.17 -8.58 -4.89
CA LEU A 64 2.24 -8.07 -5.73
C LEU A 64 2.06 -8.60 -7.16
N THR A 65 2.27 -7.73 -8.14
CA THR A 65 2.43 -8.17 -9.53
C THR A 65 3.72 -8.96 -9.69
N ASP A 66 3.84 -9.77 -10.75
CA ASP A 66 5.08 -10.53 -11.03
C ASP A 66 6.32 -9.62 -11.08
N ARG A 67 6.17 -8.42 -11.65
CA ARG A 67 7.23 -7.43 -11.73
C ARG A 67 7.64 -6.91 -10.34
N GLU A 68 6.66 -6.63 -9.49
CA GLU A 68 6.90 -6.19 -8.11
C GLU A 68 7.53 -7.28 -7.26
N ALA A 69 7.08 -8.53 -7.40
CA ALA A 69 7.68 -9.68 -6.74
C ALA A 69 9.14 -9.89 -7.15
N ALA A 70 9.45 -9.79 -8.45
CA ALA A 70 10.82 -9.86 -8.95
C ALA A 70 11.71 -8.73 -8.38
N ILE A 71 11.21 -7.49 -8.35
CA ILE A 71 11.94 -6.36 -7.75
C ILE A 71 12.13 -6.57 -6.25
N LEU A 72 11.11 -7.08 -5.53
CA LEU A 72 11.22 -7.38 -4.10
C LEU A 72 12.29 -8.44 -3.82
N ALA A 73 12.40 -9.47 -4.66
CA ALA A 73 13.44 -10.49 -4.54
C ALA A 73 14.85 -9.87 -4.66
N GLU A 74 15.06 -8.97 -5.63
CA GLU A 74 16.33 -8.24 -5.79
C GLU A 74 16.61 -7.29 -4.62
N ILE A 75 15.56 -6.68 -4.05
CA ILE A 75 15.67 -5.87 -2.83
C ILE A 75 16.15 -6.74 -1.66
N CYS A 76 15.61 -7.95 -1.51
CA CYS A 76 15.98 -8.93 -0.49
C CYS A 76 17.39 -9.48 -0.67
N ALA A 77 17.89 -9.51 -1.90
CA ALA A 77 19.29 -9.77 -2.25
C ALA A 77 20.22 -8.56 -1.98
N ALA A 78 19.73 -7.52 -1.31
CA ALA A 78 20.46 -6.31 -0.95
C ALA A 78 21.01 -5.49 -2.13
N LYS A 79 20.48 -5.67 -3.36
CA LYS A 79 20.88 -4.85 -4.51
C LYS A 79 20.37 -3.42 -4.39
N SER A 80 21.20 -2.44 -4.74
CA SER A 80 20.78 -1.02 -4.79
C SER A 80 19.81 -0.75 -5.93
N ASN A 81 18.99 0.30 -5.83
CA ASN A 81 18.06 0.68 -6.90
C ASN A 81 18.77 0.88 -8.24
N LYS A 82 20.00 1.44 -8.22
CA LYS A 82 20.84 1.59 -9.42
C LYS A 82 21.23 0.25 -10.03
N ALA A 83 21.59 -0.75 -9.21
CA ALA A 83 21.93 -2.09 -9.70
C ALA A 83 20.70 -2.79 -10.31
N ILE A 84 19.56 -2.74 -9.60
CA ILE A 84 18.29 -3.31 -10.09
C ILE A 84 17.87 -2.63 -11.40
N ALA A 85 17.97 -1.29 -11.47
CA ALA A 85 17.63 -0.52 -12.66
C ALA A 85 18.45 -0.95 -13.88
N ARG A 86 19.77 -1.12 -13.70
CA ARG A 86 20.67 -1.62 -14.74
C ARG A 86 20.28 -3.04 -15.16
N ASP A 87 20.11 -3.96 -14.21
CA ASP A 87 19.80 -5.37 -14.48
C ASP A 87 18.46 -5.52 -15.22
N LEU A 88 17.53 -4.61 -14.97
CA LEU A 88 16.18 -4.63 -15.54
C LEU A 88 15.98 -3.69 -16.75
N GLY A 89 17.01 -2.96 -17.18
CA GLY A 89 16.94 -2.05 -18.33
C GLY A 89 16.02 -0.86 -18.15
N VAL A 90 15.82 -0.36 -16.92
CA VAL A 90 14.93 0.76 -16.59
C VAL A 90 15.66 1.86 -15.83
N SER A 91 15.00 3.00 -15.60
CA SER A 91 15.59 4.09 -14.82
C SER A 91 15.57 3.80 -13.31
N GLU A 92 16.52 4.38 -12.56
CA GLU A 92 16.49 4.30 -11.09
C GLU A 92 15.24 4.94 -10.48
N LYS A 93 14.68 5.97 -11.14
CA LYS A 93 13.38 6.57 -10.76
C LYS A 93 12.25 5.55 -10.86
N THR A 94 12.23 4.73 -11.91
CA THR A 94 11.25 3.65 -12.09
C THR A 94 11.33 2.65 -10.95
N ILE A 95 12.54 2.22 -10.56
CA ILE A 95 12.73 1.31 -9.42
C ILE A 95 12.28 1.94 -8.10
N ARG A 96 12.56 3.22 -7.87
CA ARG A 96 12.05 3.93 -6.68
C ARG A 96 10.52 3.93 -6.62
N ASN A 97 9.84 4.19 -7.73
CA ASN A 97 8.38 4.16 -7.77
C ASN A 97 7.83 2.76 -7.46
N HIS A 98 8.41 1.71 -8.06
CA HIS A 98 8.02 0.34 -7.72
C HIS A 98 8.28 0.02 -6.25
N ALA A 99 9.43 0.41 -5.69
CA ALA A 99 9.73 0.18 -4.27
C ALA A 99 8.69 0.86 -3.36
N THR A 100 8.29 2.10 -3.67
CA THR A 100 7.21 2.79 -2.95
C THR A 100 5.91 1.99 -2.98
N HIS A 101 5.51 1.48 -4.14
CA HIS A 101 4.29 0.67 -4.26
C HIS A 101 4.40 -0.66 -3.52
N ILE A 102 5.54 -1.35 -3.62
CA ILE A 102 5.81 -2.60 -2.89
C ILE A 102 5.73 -2.36 -1.38
N PHE A 103 6.35 -1.31 -0.87
CA PHE A 103 6.35 -1.02 0.57
C PHE A 103 4.94 -0.68 1.07
N ALA A 104 4.17 0.09 0.29
CA ALA A 104 2.77 0.35 0.59
C ALA A 104 1.95 -0.96 0.66
N LYS A 105 2.12 -1.86 -0.32
CA LYS A 105 1.46 -3.18 -0.37
C LYS A 105 1.86 -4.10 0.79
N LEU A 106 3.13 -4.06 1.21
CA LEU A 106 3.63 -4.83 2.35
C LEU A 106 3.26 -4.21 3.71
N GLY A 107 2.75 -2.96 3.73
CA GLY A 107 2.48 -2.21 4.95
C GLY A 107 3.74 -1.86 5.74
N VAL A 108 4.86 -1.58 5.05
CA VAL A 108 6.14 -1.20 5.67
C VAL A 108 6.57 0.19 5.21
N ALA A 109 7.36 0.89 6.02
CA ALA A 109 7.85 2.23 5.74
C ALA A 109 9.26 2.22 5.14
N THR A 110 10.07 1.22 5.48
CA THR A 110 11.48 1.19 5.10
C THR A 110 11.89 -0.03 4.30
N ARG A 111 12.97 0.12 3.53
CA ARG A 111 13.62 -0.98 2.83
C ARG A 111 14.07 -2.09 3.79
N GLN A 112 14.61 -1.71 4.95
CA GLN A 112 15.05 -2.69 5.95
C GLN A 112 13.88 -3.48 6.51
N GLU A 113 12.76 -2.82 6.84
CA GLU A 113 11.52 -3.51 7.25
C GLU A 113 11.04 -4.49 6.18
N ALA A 114 11.03 -4.09 4.90
CA ALA A 114 10.64 -4.99 3.80
C ALA A 114 11.52 -6.24 3.74
N ILE A 115 12.84 -6.09 3.88
CA ILE A 115 13.79 -7.22 3.85
C ILE A 115 13.58 -8.14 5.05
N LEU A 116 13.47 -7.59 6.26
CA LEU A 116 13.25 -8.36 7.48
C LEU A 116 11.93 -9.15 7.40
N LYS A 117 10.90 -8.53 6.84
CA LYS A 117 9.57 -9.11 6.72
C LYS A 117 9.50 -10.29 5.76
N VAL A 118 10.28 -10.28 4.69
CA VAL A 118 10.39 -11.43 3.76
C VAL A 118 11.24 -12.55 4.35
N LYS A 119 12.30 -12.21 5.11
CA LYS A 119 13.21 -13.21 5.68
C LYS A 119 12.71 -13.86 6.98
N GLY A 120 11.87 -13.15 7.74
CA GLY A 120 11.31 -13.62 9.01
C GLY A 120 9.91 -14.22 8.90
N GLY A 121 9.39 -14.37 7.67
CA GLY A 121 8.11 -15.02 7.38
C GLY A 121 8.27 -16.47 6.95
#